data_AF-A0AA37SS05-F1
#
_entry.id   AF-A0AA37SS05-F1
#
_cell.length_a   1.000
_cell.length_b   1.000
_cell.length_c   1.000
_cell.angle_alpha   90.00
_cell.angle_beta   90.00
_cell.angle_gamma   90.00
#
_symmetry.space_group_name_H-M   'P 1'
#
loop_
_entity.id
_entity.type
_entity.pdbx_description
1 polymer ?
#
loop_
_entity_poly.entity_id
_entity_poly.type
_entity_poly.pdbx_seq_one_letter_code
_entity_poly.pdbx_strand_id
1 'polypeptide(L)'
;MLILTSFLFVFYVNGQRDLGIESIESQLDEMNLAFDMPTENAFKFSKLRKSEFFEYDTRIRARSNEMEVLIALHPDGKDSLTTLFPHLEFQRLLANLSPNDDEQNIMVVGWRAQKLKERNADWGAEAYFKPRKDISNFPYLKLIGFYREGQGMVVMAYCFDKPDMVPQLISFQEE
;
A
#
# COMPACT_ATOMS: atom_id res chain seq x y z
N MET A 1 -36.28 -0.43 -40.63
CA MET A 1 -36.28 -0.30 -39.15
C MET A 1 -35.36 -1.38 -38.62
N LEU A 2 -34.09 -1.06 -38.38
CA LEU A 2 -33.05 -2.00 -38.00
C LEU A 2 -32.86 -1.89 -36.48
N ILE A 3 -33.25 -2.91 -35.74
CA ILE A 3 -33.09 -2.98 -34.29
C ILE A 3 -31.65 -3.47 -34.03
N LEU A 4 -30.80 -2.56 -33.57
CA LEU A 4 -29.44 -2.86 -33.14
C LEU A 4 -29.51 -3.40 -31.70
N THR A 5 -29.44 -4.72 -31.54
CA THR A 5 -29.33 -5.35 -30.21
C THR A 5 -27.91 -5.16 -29.69
N SER A 6 -27.78 -4.31 -28.67
CA SER A 6 -26.55 -4.04 -27.94
C SER A 6 -26.12 -5.30 -27.18
N PHE A 7 -25.01 -5.92 -27.59
CA PHE A 7 -24.38 -7.02 -26.87
C PHE A 7 -23.61 -6.46 -25.65
N LEU A 8 -24.18 -6.64 -24.46
CA LEU A 8 -23.47 -6.43 -23.19
C LEU A 8 -22.51 -7.62 -22.99
N PHE A 9 -21.26 -7.43 -23.39
CA PHE A 9 -20.16 -8.33 -23.01
C PHE A 9 -19.82 -8.08 -21.55
N VAL A 10 -20.44 -8.85 -20.64
CA VAL A 10 -19.96 -8.97 -19.26
C VAL A 10 -18.75 -9.89 -19.30
N PHE A 11 -17.56 -9.31 -19.30
CA PHE A 11 -16.33 -10.07 -19.10
C PHE A 11 -16.30 -10.53 -17.63
N TYR A 12 -16.74 -11.76 -17.39
CA TYR A 12 -16.39 -12.48 -16.16
C TYR A 12 -14.90 -12.81 -16.21
N VAL A 13 -14.08 -11.91 -15.67
CA VAL A 13 -12.66 -12.19 -15.39
C VAL A 13 -12.61 -13.12 -14.19
N ASN A 14 -12.76 -14.43 -14.42
CA ASN A 14 -12.34 -15.45 -13.47
C ASN A 14 -10.83 -15.68 -13.63
N GLY A 15 -10.03 -14.68 -13.23
CA GLY A 15 -8.60 -14.82 -13.01
C GLY A 15 -8.36 -15.39 -11.62
N GLN A 16 -7.46 -16.36 -11.50
CA GLN A 16 -7.02 -16.98 -10.24
C GLN A 16 -6.99 -15.97 -9.08
N ARG A 17 -7.97 -16.05 -8.17
CA ARG A 17 -7.91 -15.35 -6.88
C ARG A 17 -6.75 -15.96 -6.10
N ASP A 18 -5.66 -15.21 -5.98
CA ASP A 18 -4.50 -15.60 -5.20
C ASP A 18 -4.94 -15.65 -3.72
N LEU A 19 -4.59 -16.73 -3.00
CA LEU A 19 -5.06 -17.00 -1.62
C LEU A 19 -4.73 -15.86 -0.62
N GLY A 20 -3.84 -14.92 -0.99
CA GLY A 20 -3.52 -13.74 -0.19
C GLY A 20 -4.40 -12.51 -0.43
N ILE A 21 -5.29 -12.51 -1.44
CA ILE A 21 -6.29 -11.45 -1.65
C ILE A 21 -7.45 -11.66 -0.69
N GLU A 22 -7.97 -12.89 -0.59
CA GLU A 22 -9.10 -13.23 0.30
C GLU A 22 -8.84 -12.81 1.77
N SER A 23 -7.57 -12.79 2.20
CA SER A 23 -7.23 -12.38 3.57
C SER A 23 -7.36 -10.88 3.83
N ILE A 24 -7.38 -10.03 2.80
CA ILE A 24 -7.49 -8.57 2.95
C ILE A 24 -8.76 -7.97 2.32
N GLU A 25 -9.51 -8.72 1.50
CA GLU A 25 -10.73 -8.24 0.83
C GLU A 25 -11.70 -7.56 1.80
N SER A 26 -11.95 -8.15 2.96
CA SER A 26 -12.86 -7.57 3.95
C SER A 26 -12.41 -6.20 4.49
N GLN A 27 -11.10 -5.98 4.66
CA GLN A 27 -10.54 -4.69 5.11
C GLN A 27 -10.55 -3.68 3.96
N LEU A 28 -10.28 -4.13 2.73
CA LEU A 28 -10.37 -3.26 1.55
C LEU A 28 -11.81 -2.76 1.35
N ASP A 29 -12.80 -3.64 1.49
CA ASP A 29 -14.21 -3.29 1.39
C ASP A 29 -14.65 -2.37 2.55
N GLU A 30 -14.26 -2.68 3.79
CA GLU A 30 -14.55 -1.85 4.98
C GLU A 30 -14.03 -0.42 4.82
N MET A 31 -12.87 -0.26 4.18
CA MET A 31 -12.21 1.03 3.97
C MET A 31 -12.52 1.67 2.62
N ASN A 32 -13.41 1.10 1.81
CA ASN A 32 -13.74 1.56 0.46
C ASN A 32 -12.49 1.75 -0.44
N LEU A 33 -11.59 0.77 -0.44
CA LEU A 33 -10.32 0.79 -1.17
C LEU A 33 -10.43 0.04 -2.51
N ALA A 34 -9.82 0.60 -3.55
CA ALA A 34 -9.47 -0.12 -4.76
C ALA A 34 -8.07 -0.73 -4.63
N PHE A 35 -7.93 -2.00 -5.00
CA PHE A 35 -6.66 -2.70 -5.08
C PHE A 35 -6.37 -3.07 -6.54
N ASP A 36 -5.53 -2.26 -7.18
CA ASP A 36 -5.21 -2.37 -8.60
C ASP A 36 -3.88 -3.12 -8.79
N MET A 37 -3.98 -4.45 -8.89
CA MET A 37 -2.80 -5.27 -9.15
C MET A 37 -2.40 -5.19 -10.63
N PRO A 38 -1.11 -4.92 -10.97
CA PRO A 38 -0.67 -4.88 -12.36
C PRO A 38 -0.98 -6.19 -13.09
N THR A 39 -1.66 -6.09 -14.23
CA THR A 39 -2.24 -7.23 -14.98
C THR A 39 -1.19 -8.16 -15.60
N GLU A 40 0.06 -7.72 -15.72
CA GLU A 40 1.15 -8.48 -16.35
C GLU A 40 1.61 -9.73 -15.56
N ASN A 41 0.85 -10.19 -14.57
CA ASN A 41 1.19 -11.34 -13.72
C ASN A 41 2.56 -11.18 -13.05
N ALA A 42 3.04 -9.93 -12.92
CA ALA A 42 4.39 -9.59 -12.46
C ALA A 42 4.56 -9.73 -10.96
N PHE A 43 3.46 -9.85 -10.21
CA PHE A 43 3.42 -9.91 -8.76
C PHE A 43 2.70 -11.17 -8.27
N LYS A 44 2.98 -11.56 -7.03
CA LYS A 44 2.30 -12.65 -6.33
C LYS A 44 2.18 -12.33 -4.85
N PHE A 45 1.14 -12.85 -4.22
CA PHE A 45 1.04 -12.80 -2.76
C PHE A 45 2.09 -13.74 -2.15
N SER A 46 2.56 -13.39 -0.96
CA SER A 46 3.57 -14.17 -0.26
C SER A 46 3.27 -14.27 1.22
N LYS A 47 3.88 -15.26 1.87
CA LYS A 47 3.65 -15.51 3.29
C LYS A 47 4.07 -14.30 4.14
N LEU A 48 3.21 -13.94 5.08
CA LEU A 48 3.52 -12.96 6.12
C LEU A 48 4.75 -13.40 6.92
N ARG A 49 5.67 -12.47 7.13
CA ARG A 49 6.80 -12.60 8.03
C ARG A 49 6.51 -11.73 9.26
N LYS A 50 6.47 -12.35 10.43
CA LYS A 50 6.38 -11.62 11.70
C LYS A 50 7.56 -10.66 11.84
N SER A 51 7.27 -9.43 12.21
CA SER A 51 8.25 -8.39 12.52
C SER A 51 7.81 -7.67 13.79
N GLU A 52 8.74 -7.39 14.69
CA GLU A 52 8.48 -6.61 15.90
C GLU A 52 8.38 -5.11 15.62
N PHE A 53 8.87 -4.68 14.45
CA PHE A 53 8.96 -3.28 14.06
C PHE A 53 7.81 -2.84 13.16
N PHE A 54 7.15 -3.79 12.48
CA PHE A 54 6.07 -3.48 11.56
C PHE A 54 5.10 -4.65 11.42
N GLU A 55 3.87 -4.43 11.88
CA GLU A 55 2.74 -5.31 11.65
C GLU A 55 2.07 -4.90 10.33
N TYR A 56 1.83 -5.87 9.46
CA TYR A 56 1.25 -5.64 8.14
C TYR A 56 0.33 -6.81 7.75
N ASP A 57 -0.75 -6.48 7.05
CA ASP A 57 -1.82 -7.42 6.70
C ASP A 57 -1.48 -8.26 5.47
N THR A 58 -0.73 -7.70 4.52
CA THR A 58 -0.31 -8.45 3.33
C THR A 58 1.10 -8.13 2.84
N ARG A 59 1.69 -9.10 2.14
CA ARG A 59 2.97 -8.94 1.44
C ARG A 59 2.87 -9.43 0.02
N ILE A 60 3.15 -8.53 -0.89
CA ILE A 60 3.19 -8.79 -2.33
C ILE A 60 4.64 -8.77 -2.77
N ARG A 61 5.04 -9.73 -3.60
CA ARG A 61 6.39 -9.80 -4.14
C ARG A 61 6.37 -9.81 -5.66
N ALA A 62 7.25 -9.05 -6.28
CA ALA A 62 7.52 -9.17 -7.71
C ALA A 62 8.07 -10.57 -8.01
N ARG A 63 7.65 -11.19 -9.11
CA ARG A 63 8.13 -12.51 -9.54
C ARG A 63 9.62 -12.50 -9.89
N SER A 64 10.16 -11.36 -10.33
CA SER A 64 11.60 -11.15 -10.52
C SER A 64 12.40 -11.18 -9.21
N ASN A 65 11.72 -11.07 -8.06
CA ASN A 65 12.29 -10.88 -6.73
C ASN A 65 13.08 -9.57 -6.54
N GLU A 66 12.94 -8.59 -7.42
CA GLU A 66 13.61 -7.27 -7.32
C GLU A 66 12.86 -6.26 -6.44
N MET A 67 11.63 -6.63 -6.03
CA MET A 67 10.78 -5.79 -5.19
C MET A 67 9.83 -6.63 -4.33
N GLU A 68 9.49 -6.08 -3.17
CA GLU A 68 8.32 -6.45 -2.39
C GLU A 68 7.58 -5.23 -1.84
N VAL A 69 6.31 -5.43 -1.52
CA VAL A 69 5.46 -4.42 -0.90
C VAL A 69 4.84 -5.04 0.34
N LEU A 70 5.04 -4.39 1.48
CA LEU A 70 4.37 -4.70 2.73
C LEU A 70 3.22 -3.70 2.89
N ILE A 71 2.00 -4.17 3.12
CA ILE A 71 0.80 -3.34 3.16
C ILE A 71 0.14 -3.53 4.53
N ALA A 72 -0.07 -2.42 5.24
CA ALA A 72 -0.84 -2.36 6.46
C ALA A 72 -2.08 -1.48 6.25
N LEU A 73 -3.23 -1.99 6.66
CA LEU A 73 -4.54 -1.36 6.59
C LEU A 73 -4.99 -1.05 8.01
N HIS A 74 -5.26 0.22 8.28
CA HIS A 74 -5.75 0.69 9.56
C HIS A 74 -7.15 1.29 9.39
N PRO A 75 -8.21 0.47 9.45
CA PRO A 75 -9.59 0.96 9.36
C PRO A 75 -9.89 1.99 10.44
N ASP A 76 -10.74 2.96 10.11
CA ASP A 76 -11.10 4.02 11.04
C ASP A 76 -11.74 3.47 12.33
N GLY A 77 -11.43 4.08 13.47
CA GLY A 77 -11.99 3.71 14.78
C GLY A 77 -11.39 2.45 15.42
N LYS A 78 -10.52 1.69 14.74
CA LYS A 78 -9.81 0.54 15.34
C LYS A 78 -8.56 0.96 16.13
N ASP A 79 -7.92 2.07 15.76
CA ASP A 79 -6.80 2.67 16.49
C ASP A 79 -6.98 4.18 16.60
N SER A 80 -7.12 4.68 17.83
CA SER A 80 -7.29 6.10 18.12
C SER A 80 -6.13 6.97 17.64
N LEU A 81 -4.88 6.46 17.63
CA LEU A 81 -3.73 7.24 17.18
C LEU A 81 -3.79 7.45 15.67
N THR A 82 -4.14 6.41 14.92
CA THR A 82 -4.22 6.46 13.46
C THR A 82 -5.38 7.31 12.98
N THR A 83 -6.55 7.20 13.62
CA THR A 83 -7.74 8.01 13.30
C THR A 83 -7.52 9.50 13.60
N LEU A 84 -6.92 9.83 14.75
CA LEU A 84 -6.79 11.24 15.17
C LEU A 84 -5.52 11.91 14.66
N PHE A 85 -4.43 11.15 14.49
CA PHE A 85 -3.10 11.68 14.20
C PHE A 85 -2.34 10.82 13.17
N PRO A 86 -2.81 10.72 11.92
CA PRO A 86 -2.19 9.87 10.89
C PRO A 86 -0.73 10.25 10.59
N HIS A 87 -0.38 11.51 10.78
CA HIS A 87 1.00 12.00 10.64
C HIS A 87 1.94 11.50 11.74
N LEU A 88 1.46 11.36 12.98
CA LEU A 88 2.25 10.79 14.08
C LEU A 88 2.45 9.29 13.87
N GLU A 89 1.41 8.59 13.42
CA GLU A 89 1.50 7.17 13.09
C GLU A 89 2.51 6.92 11.97
N PHE A 90 2.46 7.74 10.90
CA PHE A 90 3.46 7.67 9.84
C PHE A 90 4.89 7.92 10.33
N GLN A 91 5.09 8.89 11.23
CA GLN A 91 6.41 9.16 11.82
C GLN A 91 6.89 8.01 12.73
N ARG A 92 5.98 7.41 13.50
CA ARG A 92 6.26 6.22 14.33
C ARG A 92 6.73 5.07 13.45
N LEU A 93 6.02 4.80 12.36
CA LEU A 93 6.36 3.76 11.40
C LEU A 93 7.70 4.05 10.71
N LEU A 94 7.94 5.30 10.29
CA LEU A 94 9.22 5.72 9.73
C LEU A 94 10.39 5.40 10.68
N ALA A 95 10.28 5.78 11.95
CA ALA A 95 11.31 5.51 12.96
C ALA A 95 11.52 4.01 13.22
N ASN A 96 10.44 3.22 13.20
CA ASN A 96 10.53 1.77 13.38
C ASN A 96 11.15 1.07 12.16
N LEU A 97 10.88 1.55 10.95
CA LEU A 97 11.35 0.92 9.71
C LEU A 97 12.78 1.33 9.33
N SER A 98 13.22 2.54 9.71
CA SER A 98 14.59 3.03 9.49
C SER A 98 15.56 2.45 10.53
N PRO A 99 16.80 2.04 10.16
CA PRO A 99 17.82 1.63 11.11
C PRO A 99 18.24 2.74 12.06
N ASN A 100 18.72 2.34 13.25
CA ASN A 100 19.40 3.25 14.19
C ASN A 100 20.85 3.47 13.71
N ASP A 101 21.01 4.24 12.64
CA ASP A 101 22.31 4.58 12.04
C ASP A 101 22.38 6.09 11.81
N ASP A 102 23.37 6.73 12.41
CA ASP A 102 23.53 8.20 12.39
C ASP A 102 23.91 8.72 10.99
N GLU A 103 24.40 7.86 10.09
CA GLU A 103 24.77 8.21 8.71
C GLU A 103 23.62 8.09 7.70
N GLN A 104 22.41 7.81 8.18
CA GLN A 104 21.26 7.60 7.30
C GLN A 104 20.64 8.91 6.79
N ASN A 105 20.50 9.02 5.47
CA ASN A 105 19.66 10.03 4.85
C ASN A 105 18.20 9.55 4.75
N ILE A 106 17.28 10.35 5.30
CA ILE A 106 15.84 10.14 5.20
C ILE A 106 15.24 11.36 4.52
N MET A 107 14.55 11.15 3.40
CA MET A 107 13.78 12.19 2.72
C MET A 107 12.30 11.96 3.00
N VAL A 108 11.61 12.96 3.54
CA VAL A 108 10.16 12.93 3.79
C VAL A 108 9.47 13.98 2.94
N VAL A 109 8.40 13.59 2.26
CA VAL A 109 7.64 14.43 1.33
C VAL A 109 6.15 14.32 1.65
N GLY A 110 5.56 15.42 2.10
CA GLY A 110 4.11 15.55 2.21
C GLY A 110 3.46 15.64 0.82
N TRP A 111 2.30 15.01 0.65
CA TRP A 111 1.59 15.05 -0.62
C TRP A 111 0.92 16.41 -0.86
N ARG A 112 0.96 16.87 -2.10
CA ARG A 112 0.25 18.07 -2.54
C ARG A 112 -1.20 17.73 -2.91
N ALA A 113 -2.05 18.76 -2.97
CA ALA A 113 -3.47 18.65 -3.28
C ALA A 113 -3.77 17.77 -4.52
N GLN A 114 -2.97 17.87 -5.58
CA GLN A 114 -3.18 17.05 -6.78
C GLN A 114 -3.05 15.54 -6.50
N LYS A 115 -2.01 15.12 -5.78
CA LYS A 115 -1.77 13.72 -5.44
C LYS A 115 -2.75 13.19 -4.40
N LEU A 116 -3.19 14.06 -3.48
CA LEU A 116 -4.28 13.75 -2.54
C LEU A 116 -5.58 13.45 -3.29
N LYS A 117 -5.95 14.28 -4.28
CA LYS A 117 -7.12 14.04 -5.13
C LYS A 117 -7.01 12.75 -5.92
N GLU A 118 -5.87 12.47 -6.54
CA GLU A 118 -5.62 11.22 -7.29
C GLU A 118 -5.78 9.95 -6.43
N ARG A 119 -5.61 10.08 -5.11
CA ARG A 119 -5.77 8.98 -4.14
C ARG A 119 -7.05 9.06 -3.34
N ASN A 120 -7.89 10.06 -3.63
CA ASN A 120 -9.08 10.41 -2.88
C ASN A 120 -8.83 10.46 -1.35
N ALA A 121 -7.70 11.04 -0.95
CA ALA A 121 -7.22 11.09 0.43
C ALA A 121 -7.22 12.52 1.00
N ASP A 122 -7.43 12.65 2.30
CA ASP A 122 -7.41 13.94 3.02
C ASP A 122 -6.01 14.31 3.49
N TRP A 123 -5.20 13.29 3.76
CA TRP A 123 -3.81 13.44 4.16
C TRP A 123 -2.93 12.36 3.53
N GLY A 124 -1.66 12.69 3.27
CA GLY A 124 -0.71 11.71 2.77
C GLY A 124 0.73 12.20 2.77
N ALA A 125 1.65 11.27 2.92
CA ALA A 125 3.08 11.49 2.90
C ALA A 125 3.81 10.28 2.34
N GLU A 126 5.05 10.50 1.90
CA GLU A 126 5.97 9.45 1.56
C GLU A 126 7.37 9.73 2.10
N ALA A 127 8.11 8.67 2.40
CA ALA A 127 9.48 8.75 2.88
C ALA A 127 10.37 7.77 2.13
N TYR A 128 11.62 8.16 1.92
CA TYR A 128 12.63 7.37 1.21
C TYR A 128 13.85 7.18 2.10
N PHE A 129 14.22 5.92 2.34
CA PHE A 129 15.30 5.55 3.24
C PHE A 129 15.71 4.09 3.03
N LYS A 130 16.82 3.67 3.65
CA LYS A 130 17.24 2.27 3.75
C LYS A 130 16.49 1.55 4.88
N PRO A 131 15.87 0.38 4.66
CA PRO A 131 15.14 -0.32 5.72
C PRO A 131 16.07 -0.98 6.75
N ARG A 132 15.55 -1.24 7.95
CA ARG A 132 16.13 -2.23 8.87
C ARG A 132 16.16 -3.61 8.21
N LYS A 133 17.21 -4.39 8.46
CA LYS A 133 17.35 -5.77 7.94
C LYS A 133 16.22 -6.71 8.39
N ASP A 134 15.62 -6.44 9.55
CA ASP A 134 14.50 -7.21 10.07
C ASP A 134 13.22 -6.99 9.28
N ILE A 135 13.08 -5.82 8.64
CA ILE A 135 12.00 -5.52 7.71
C ILE A 135 12.30 -6.16 6.35
N SER A 136 13.41 -5.75 5.73
CA SER A 136 13.76 -6.19 4.40
C SER A 136 15.27 -6.17 4.16
N ASN A 137 15.72 -7.03 3.24
CA ASN A 137 17.11 -7.07 2.79
C ASN A 137 17.37 -6.15 1.58
N PHE A 138 16.34 -5.51 1.04
CA PHE A 138 16.50 -4.56 -0.06
C PHE A 138 17.26 -3.30 0.40
N PRO A 139 18.06 -2.68 -0.49
CA PRO A 139 18.84 -1.50 -0.16
C PRO A 139 17.99 -0.23 0.02
N TYR A 140 16.80 -0.19 -0.58
CA TYR A 140 15.93 0.99 -0.56
C TYR A 140 14.51 0.62 -0.12
N LEU A 141 13.89 1.55 0.59
CA LEU A 141 12.49 1.51 0.97
C LEU A 141 11.84 2.86 0.66
N LYS A 142 10.66 2.80 0.05
CA LYS A 142 9.72 3.91 -0.03
C LYS A 142 8.51 3.59 0.86
N LEU A 143 8.35 4.36 1.93
CA LEU A 143 7.18 4.29 2.79
C LEU A 143 6.14 5.27 2.25
N ILE A 144 4.92 4.83 2.11
CA ILE A 144 3.77 5.65 1.72
C ILE A 144 2.72 5.49 2.80
N GLY A 145 2.18 6.60 3.29
CA GLY A 145 1.03 6.61 4.18
C GLY A 145 0.01 7.61 3.67
N PHE A 146 -1.26 7.23 3.60
CA PHE A 146 -2.34 8.14 3.27
C PHE A 146 -3.61 7.77 4.02
N TYR A 147 -4.41 8.78 4.32
CA TYR A 147 -5.57 8.70 5.21
C TYR A 147 -6.76 9.42 4.58
N ARG A 148 -7.95 8.88 4.83
CA ARG A 148 -9.23 9.53 4.55
C ARG A 148 -10.14 9.42 5.76
N GLU A 149 -10.77 10.54 6.12
CA GLU A 149 -11.69 10.63 7.25
C GLU A 149 -12.86 9.65 7.07
N GLY A 150 -13.17 8.91 8.13
CA GLY A 150 -14.23 7.89 8.13
C GLY A 150 -13.91 6.59 7.37
N GLN A 151 -12.75 6.48 6.72
CA GLN A 151 -12.32 5.24 6.04
C GLN A 151 -11.06 4.64 6.66
N GLY A 152 -10.08 5.47 7.05
CA GLY A 152 -8.89 5.05 7.80
C GLY A 152 -7.58 5.35 7.08
N MET A 153 -6.50 4.68 7.47
CA MET A 153 -5.15 4.89 6.94
C MET A 153 -4.61 3.65 6.22
N VAL A 154 -4.01 3.86 5.06
CA VAL A 154 -3.25 2.85 4.33
C VAL A 154 -1.77 3.15 4.44
N VAL A 155 -0.98 2.14 4.77
CA VAL A 155 0.49 2.19 4.78
C VAL A 155 1.05 1.15 3.82
N MET A 156 1.95 1.58 2.95
CA MET A 156 2.68 0.70 2.03
C MET A 156 4.18 0.95 2.15
N ALA A 157 4.93 -0.11 2.45
CA ALA A 157 6.38 -0.11 2.43
C ALA A 157 6.89 -0.86 1.21
N TYR A 158 7.28 -0.12 0.17
CA TYR A 158 7.88 -0.65 -1.04
C TYR A 158 9.37 -0.84 -0.81
N CYS A 159 9.84 -2.08 -0.81
CA CYS A 159 11.26 -2.42 -0.64
C CYS A 159 11.81 -2.92 -1.97
N PHE A 160 12.91 -2.34 -2.46
CA PHE A 160 13.38 -2.58 -3.83
C PHE A 160 14.89 -2.37 -4.02
N ASP A 161 15.43 -2.99 -5.07
CA ASP A 161 16.83 -2.80 -5.48
C ASP A 161 17.05 -1.53 -6.29
N LYS A 162 16.07 -1.13 -7.10
CA LYS A 162 16.14 0.04 -7.99
C LYS A 162 14.86 0.90 -7.91
N PRO A 163 14.96 2.23 -7.77
CA PRO A 163 13.82 3.11 -7.54
C PRO A 163 12.84 3.25 -8.71
N ASP A 164 13.25 2.89 -9.93
CA ASP A 164 12.46 3.10 -11.16
C ASP A 164 11.22 2.19 -11.27
N MET A 165 10.99 1.30 -10.30
CA MET A 165 10.04 0.19 -10.42
C MET A 165 8.80 0.28 -9.52
N VAL A 166 8.55 1.38 -8.80
CA VAL A 166 7.50 1.42 -7.75
C VAL A 166 6.08 1.57 -8.33
N PRO A 167 5.23 0.52 -8.29
CA PRO A 167 3.86 0.60 -8.81
C PRO A 167 2.92 1.28 -7.82
N GLN A 168 1.85 1.86 -8.34
CA GLN A 168 0.73 2.36 -7.55
C GLN A 168 -0.28 1.22 -7.38
N LEU A 169 -0.53 0.77 -6.15
CA LEU A 169 -1.35 -0.43 -5.90
C LEU A 169 -2.70 -0.15 -5.22
N ILE A 170 -2.79 0.86 -4.34
CA ILE A 170 -3.99 1.12 -3.53
C ILE A 170 -4.39 2.59 -3.59
N SER A 171 -5.69 2.85 -3.70
CA SER A 171 -6.35 4.16 -3.58
C SER A 171 -7.74 4.01 -2.97
N PHE A 172 -8.26 5.07 -2.34
CA PHE A 172 -9.67 5.14 -1.96
C PHE A 172 -10.55 5.31 -3.20
N GLN A 173 -11.71 4.66 -3.20
CA GLN A 173 -12.69 4.80 -4.29
C GLN A 173 -13.44 6.14 -4.18
N GLU A 174 -13.86 6.69 -5.32
CA GLU A 174 -14.81 7.82 -5.36
C GLU A 174 -16.19 7.33 -4.88
N GLU A 175 -16.88 8.16 -4.08
CA GLU A 175 -18.26 7.92 -3.63
C GLU A 175 -19.30 8.17 -4.74
#